data_AF-A0A1Q7S4B3-F1
#
_entry.id   AF-A0A1Q7S4B3-F1
#
_cell.length_a   1.000
_cell.length_b   1.000
_cell.length_c   1.000
_cell.angle_alpha   90.00
_cell.angle_beta   90.00
_cell.angle_gamma   90.00
#
_symmetry.space_group_name_H-M   'P 1'
#
loop_
_entity.id
_entity.type
_entity.pdbx_description
1 polymer ?
#
loop_
_entity_poly.entity_id
_entity_poly.type
_entity_poly.pdbx_seq_one_letter_code
_entity_poly.pdbx_strand_id
1 'polypeptide(L)'
;MAFLSTPSDLVRFGLAIHGGTLLQPATVRLLQTSQQLTSGQKTDYGLGWDLHTVTLAGEPTQAAGLDGELQGQRVGSLMMFREAGIVVAVMSNISHADTPALALKVAEAFAQAAPR
;
A
#
# COMPACT_ATOMS: atom_id res chain seq x y z
N MET A 1 3.48 20.75 -3.72
CA MET A 1 2.21 20.36 -4.40
C MET A 1 1.57 19.27 -3.56
N ALA A 2 0.26 19.34 -3.28
CA ALA A 2 -0.44 18.32 -2.50
C ALA A 2 -1.67 17.84 -3.28
N PHE A 3 -1.92 16.54 -3.26
CA PHE A 3 -3.16 15.95 -3.76
C PHE A 3 -4.14 15.82 -2.59
N LEU A 4 -5.39 16.23 -2.81
CA LEU A 4 -6.48 16.00 -1.86
C LEU A 4 -7.34 14.84 -2.38
N SER A 5 -7.71 13.92 -1.49
CA SER A 5 -8.48 12.73 -1.83
C SER A 5 -9.32 12.26 -0.64
N THR A 6 -10.05 11.16 -0.83
CA THR A 6 -10.81 10.46 0.22
C THR A 6 -10.34 9.01 0.34
N PRO A 7 -10.56 8.30 1.46
CA PRO A 7 -10.21 6.88 1.55
C PRO A 7 -10.87 6.03 0.46
N SER A 8 -12.12 6.36 0.09
CA SER A 8 -12.84 5.67 -0.98
C SER A 8 -12.18 5.84 -2.35
N ASP A 9 -11.67 7.05 -2.65
CA ASP A 9 -10.98 7.31 -3.91
C ASP A 9 -9.63 6.60 -3.96
N LEU A 10 -8.89 6.56 -2.84
CA LEU A 10 -7.64 5.81 -2.74
C LEU A 10 -7.86 4.30 -2.91
N VAL A 11 -8.94 3.74 -2.37
CA VAL A 11 -9.30 2.34 -2.61
C VAL A 11 -9.63 2.08 -4.08
N ARG A 12 -10.44 2.94 -4.72
CA ARG A 12 -10.73 2.84 -6.16
C ARG A 12 -9.46 2.92 -7.01
N PHE A 13 -8.57 3.85 -6.67
CA PHE A 13 -7.26 3.97 -7.31
C PHE A 13 -6.44 2.68 -7.18
N GLY A 14 -6.28 2.16 -5.96
CA GLY A 14 -5.51 0.93 -5.73
C GLY A 14 -6.09 -0.28 -6.46
N LEU A 15 -7.42 -0.44 -6.45
CA LEU A 15 -8.10 -1.50 -7.21
C LEU A 15 -7.86 -1.35 -8.72
N ALA A 16 -7.89 -0.14 -9.25
CA ALA A 16 -7.68 0.14 -10.66
C ALA A 16 -6.20 -0.02 -11.09
N ILE A 17 -5.24 0.21 -10.19
CA ILE A 17 -3.82 -0.13 -10.36
C ILE A 17 -3.65 -1.65 -10.41
N HIS A 18 -4.14 -2.39 -9.40
CA HIS A 18 -3.98 -3.85 -9.33
C HIS A 18 -4.71 -4.60 -10.45
N GLY A 19 -5.92 -4.15 -10.79
CA GLY A 19 -6.78 -4.75 -11.82
C GLY A 19 -6.33 -4.45 -13.25
N GLY A 20 -5.28 -3.65 -13.44
CA GLY A 20 -4.76 -3.32 -14.76
C GLY A 20 -5.60 -2.30 -15.55
N THR A 21 -6.54 -1.61 -14.88
CA THR A 21 -7.42 -0.61 -15.50
C THR A 21 -6.67 0.68 -15.83
N LEU A 22 -5.78 1.12 -14.93
CA LEU A 22 -5.00 2.36 -15.14
C LEU A 22 -3.71 2.11 -15.90
N LEU A 23 -3.05 0.99 -15.63
CA LEU A 23 -1.75 0.63 -16.20
C LEU A 23 -1.70 -0.86 -16.49
N GLN A 24 -0.89 -1.27 -17.46
CA GLN A 24 -0.69 -2.70 -17.71
C GLN A 24 -0.09 -3.39 -16.46
N PRO A 25 -0.45 -4.65 -16.18
CA PRO A 25 0.12 -5.39 -15.03
C PRO A 25 1.64 -5.48 -15.04
N ALA A 26 2.27 -5.48 -16.23
CA ALA A 26 3.73 -5.45 -16.37
C ALA A 26 4.33 -4.11 -15.92
N THR A 27 3.68 -3.00 -16.26
CA THR A 27 4.08 -1.66 -15.82
C THR A 27 3.95 -1.52 -14.31
N VAL A 28 2.85 -2.00 -13.71
CA VAL A 28 2.67 -1.97 -12.25
C VAL A 28 3.76 -2.78 -11.55
N ARG A 29 4.10 -3.98 -12.06
CA ARG A 29 5.23 -4.76 -11.53
C ARG A 29 6.54 -3.99 -11.59
N LEU A 30 6.82 -3.32 -12.71
CA LEU A 30 8.03 -2.50 -12.85
C LEU A 30 8.06 -1.38 -11.80
N LEU A 31 6.95 -0.65 -11.65
CA LEU A 31 6.84 0.43 -10.67
C LEU A 31 6.98 -0.07 -9.22
N GLN A 32 6.51 -1.28 -8.94
CA GLN A 32 6.56 -1.89 -7.60
C GLN A 32 7.75 -2.86 -7.42
N THR A 33 8.78 -2.77 -8.28
CA THR A 33 10.03 -3.51 -8.10
C THR A 33 11.00 -2.68 -7.28
N SER A 34 11.53 -3.26 -6.18
CA SER A 34 12.53 -2.61 -5.33
C SER A 34 13.75 -2.20 -6.16
N GLN A 35 14.14 -0.93 -6.02
CA GLN A 35 15.33 -0.39 -6.64
C GLN A 35 16.57 -0.89 -5.91
N GLN A 36 17.72 -0.80 -6.58
CA GLN A 36 19.01 -1.20 -6.02
C GLN A 36 19.96 -0.01 -6.02
N LEU A 37 20.68 0.16 -4.91
CA LEU A 37 21.77 1.11 -4.80
C LEU A 37 22.98 0.64 -5.64
N THR A 38 23.93 1.53 -5.88
CA THR A 38 25.21 1.18 -6.54
C THR A 38 26.01 0.13 -5.76
N SER A 39 25.74 -0.03 -4.47
CA SER A 39 26.30 -1.09 -3.62
C SER A 39 25.63 -2.46 -3.82
N GLY A 40 24.53 -2.55 -4.58
CA GLY A 40 23.71 -3.77 -4.74
C GLY A 40 22.65 -3.97 -3.66
N GLN A 41 22.59 -3.11 -2.65
CA GLN A 41 21.55 -3.18 -1.61
C GLN A 41 20.18 -2.79 -2.18
N LYS A 42 19.14 -3.60 -1.89
CA LYS A 42 17.74 -3.28 -2.21
C LYS A 42 17.21 -2.20 -1.28
N THR A 43 16.38 -1.30 -1.81
CA THR A 43 15.88 -0.13 -1.08
C THR A 43 14.53 -0.32 -0.42
N ASP A 44 13.86 -1.46 -0.66
CA ASP A 44 12.45 -1.67 -0.30
C ASP A 44 11.52 -0.55 -0.80
N TYR A 45 11.95 0.13 -1.87
CA TYR A 45 11.23 1.23 -2.51
C TYR A 45 11.24 1.03 -4.02
N GLY A 46 10.07 1.10 -4.64
CA GLY A 46 9.89 1.08 -6.08
C GLY A 46 9.94 2.47 -6.69
N LEU A 47 9.39 2.63 -7.90
CA LEU A 47 9.19 3.94 -8.51
C LEU A 47 7.92 4.57 -7.94
N GLY A 48 8.07 5.26 -6.80
CA GLY A 48 6.98 5.97 -6.11
C GLY A 48 6.12 5.08 -5.20
N TRP A 49 6.64 3.93 -4.79
CA TRP A 49 5.93 2.95 -3.95
C TRP A 49 6.83 2.47 -2.81
N ASP A 50 6.32 2.53 -1.58
CA ASP A 50 6.89 1.80 -0.47
C ASP A 50 6.56 0.31 -0.63
N LEU A 51 7.55 -0.55 -0.39
CA LEU A 51 7.40 -2.01 -0.49
C LEU A 51 7.70 -2.63 0.87
N HIS A 52 6.78 -3.47 1.34
CA HIS A 52 6.92 -4.13 2.64
C HIS A 52 6.55 -5.60 2.53
N THR A 53 7.32 -6.45 3.19
CA THR A 53 6.87 -7.79 3.54
C THR A 53 6.24 -7.74 4.91
N VAL A 54 4.96 -8.08 5.01
CA VAL A 54 4.22 -8.14 6.27
C VAL A 54 3.58 -9.51 6.45
N THR A 55 3.23 -9.87 7.67
CA THR A 55 2.42 -11.08 7.90
C THR A 55 0.95 -10.74 7.70
N LEU A 56 0.29 -11.47 6.79
CA LEU A 56 -1.15 -11.38 6.54
C LEU A 56 -1.75 -12.78 6.60
N ALA A 57 -2.76 -13.00 7.45
CA ALA A 57 -3.38 -14.31 7.68
C ALA A 57 -2.38 -15.44 8.06
N GLY A 58 -1.28 -15.07 8.72
CA GLY A 58 -0.21 -15.98 9.12
C GLY A 58 0.90 -16.19 8.08
N GLU A 59 0.75 -15.63 6.87
CA GLU A 59 1.69 -15.83 5.76
C GLU A 59 2.47 -14.55 5.43
N PRO A 60 3.77 -14.65 5.10
CA PRO A 60 4.54 -13.51 4.57
C PRO A 60 3.94 -13.05 3.24
N THR A 61 3.49 -11.81 3.19
CA THR A 61 2.80 -11.23 2.03
C THR A 61 3.45 -9.90 1.64
N GLN A 62 3.68 -9.73 0.34
CA GLN A 62 4.18 -8.47 -0.20
C GLN A 62 3.06 -7.44 -0.30
N ALA A 63 3.33 -6.25 0.23
CA ALA A 63 2.47 -5.09 0.15
C ALA A 63 3.20 -3.95 -0.57
N ALA A 64 2.47 -3.25 -1.42
CA ALA A 64 2.89 -1.97 -1.99
C ALA A 64 1.99 -0.86 -1.44
N GLY A 65 2.56 0.30 -1.14
CA GLY A 65 1.82 1.37 -0.49
C GLY A 65 2.43 2.75 -0.67
N LEU A 66 1.76 3.71 -0.06
CA LEU A 66 2.20 5.08 0.06
C LEU A 66 1.62 5.69 1.32
N ASP A 67 2.44 6.45 2.03
CA ASP A 67 2.04 7.25 3.18
C ASP A 67 1.87 8.72 2.79
N GLY A 68 0.79 9.33 3.29
CA GLY A 68 0.55 10.76 3.20
C GLY A 68 1.04 11.44 4.47
N GLU A 69 1.97 12.38 4.33
CA GLU A 69 2.46 13.21 5.42
C GLU A 69 2.09 14.68 5.21
N LEU A 70 1.61 15.32 6.27
CA LEU A 70 1.34 16.76 6.32
C LEU A 70 1.99 17.34 7.57
N GLN A 71 2.84 18.35 7.41
CA GLN A 71 3.60 18.97 8.50
C GLN A 71 4.41 17.95 9.34
N GLY A 72 5.02 16.95 8.67
CA GLY A 72 5.80 15.90 9.31
C GLY A 72 4.97 14.89 10.11
N GLN A 73 3.64 14.90 9.96
CA GLN A 73 2.74 13.94 10.60
C GLN A 73 2.04 13.10 9.54
N ARG A 74 1.97 11.79 9.77
CA ARG A 74 1.24 10.88 8.88
C ARG A 74 -0.26 11.11 9.05
N VAL A 75 -0.93 11.46 7.95
CA VAL A 75 -2.37 11.75 7.88
C VAL A 75 -3.13 10.68 7.10
N GLY A 76 -2.44 9.77 6.43
CA GLY A 76 -3.05 8.59 5.83
C GLY A 76 -2.05 7.60 5.27
N SER A 77 -2.54 6.41 4.98
CA SER A 77 -1.80 5.30 4.41
C SER A 77 -2.68 4.56 3.41
N LEU A 78 -2.10 4.20 2.27
CA LEU A 78 -2.66 3.26 1.31
C LEU A 78 -1.79 2.01 1.30
N MET A 79 -2.41 0.85 1.46
CA MET A 79 -1.73 -0.45 1.45
C MET A 79 -2.45 -1.42 0.52
N MET A 80 -1.70 -2.07 -0.36
CA MET A 80 -2.25 -2.93 -1.40
C MET A 80 -1.54 -4.29 -1.40
N PHE A 81 -2.34 -5.35 -1.37
CA PHE A 81 -1.90 -6.74 -1.34
C PHE A 81 -2.37 -7.42 -2.61
N ARG A 82 -1.49 -7.48 -3.61
CA ARG A 82 -1.89 -7.90 -4.97
C ARG A 82 -2.40 -9.32 -5.01
N GLU A 83 -1.70 -10.23 -4.34
CA GLU A 83 -2.02 -11.66 -4.34
C GLU A 83 -3.31 -11.94 -3.57
N ALA A 84 -3.58 -11.17 -2.51
CA ALA A 84 -4.82 -11.29 -1.75
C ALA A 84 -6.01 -10.53 -2.37
N GLY A 85 -5.77 -9.69 -3.40
CA GLY A 85 -6.82 -8.83 -3.97
C GLY A 85 -7.36 -7.77 -3.00
N ILE A 86 -6.58 -7.40 -1.98
CA ILE A 86 -6.99 -6.48 -0.91
C ILE A 86 -6.35 -5.12 -1.11
N VAL A 87 -7.14 -4.06 -0.96
CA VAL A 87 -6.68 -2.67 -0.91
C VAL A 87 -7.31 -2.00 0.30
N VAL A 88 -6.49 -1.36 1.13
CA VAL A 88 -6.93 -0.65 2.32
C VAL A 88 -6.37 0.77 2.30
N ALA A 89 -7.23 1.74 2.54
CA ALA A 89 -6.83 3.13 2.78
C ALA A 89 -7.34 3.58 4.14
N VAL A 90 -6.45 4.17 4.94
CA VAL A 90 -6.78 4.78 6.22
C VAL A 90 -6.39 6.25 6.16
N MET A 91 -7.27 7.15 6.59
CA MET A 91 -6.95 8.56 6.77
C MET A 91 -7.35 8.98 8.19
N SER A 92 -6.57 9.88 8.77
CA SER A 92 -6.75 10.38 10.12
C SER A 92 -6.69 11.90 10.13
N ASN A 93 -7.57 12.51 10.91
CA ASN A 93 -7.54 13.95 11.23
C ASN A 93 -6.90 14.24 12.59
N ILE A 94 -6.36 13.23 13.27
CA ILE A 94 -5.58 13.38 14.51
C ILE A 94 -4.10 13.11 14.24
N SER A 95 -3.23 13.82 14.95
CA SER A 95 -1.78 13.60 14.92
C SER A 95 -1.41 12.24 15.49
N HIS A 96 -0.27 11.72 15.07
CA HIS A 96 0.33 10.47 15.58
C HIS A 96 -0.56 9.21 15.49
N ALA A 97 -1.59 9.22 14.63
CA ALA A 97 -2.31 7.99 14.32
C ALA A 97 -1.39 7.02 13.56
N ASP A 98 -1.31 5.78 14.04
CA ASP A 98 -0.59 4.70 13.35
C ASP A 98 -1.44 4.13 12.21
N THR A 99 -1.59 4.94 11.17
CA THR A 99 -2.40 4.63 9.98
C THR A 99 -1.94 3.37 9.23
N PRO A 100 -0.63 3.05 9.11
CA PRO A 100 -0.18 1.77 8.53
C PRO A 100 -0.59 0.56 9.38
N ALA A 101 -0.42 0.62 10.70
CA ALA A 101 -0.81 -0.49 11.57
C ALA A 101 -2.33 -0.73 11.55
N LEU A 102 -3.12 0.35 11.49
CA LEU A 102 -4.58 0.26 11.30
C LEU A 102 -4.93 -0.35 9.93
N ALA A 103 -4.25 0.04 8.86
CA ALA A 103 -4.48 -0.52 7.53
C ALA A 103 -4.18 -2.03 7.49
N LEU A 104 -3.09 -2.47 8.11
CA LEU A 104 -2.74 -3.89 8.20
C LEU A 104 -3.78 -4.68 9.01
N LYS A 105 -4.26 -4.15 10.14
CA LYS A 105 -5.32 -4.80 10.95
C LYS A 105 -6.63 -4.96 10.18
N VAL A 106 -7.00 -3.97 9.38
CA VAL A 106 -8.18 -4.06 8.50
C VAL A 106 -7.94 -5.13 7.43
N ALA A 107 -6.78 -5.13 6.78
CA ALA A 107 -6.45 -6.15 5.78
C ALA A 107 -6.50 -7.57 6.37
N GLU A 108 -5.96 -7.75 7.58
CA GLU A 108 -5.98 -9.03 8.31
C GLU A 108 -7.42 -9.54 8.51
N ALA A 109 -8.34 -8.65 8.92
CA ALA A 109 -9.74 -9.01 9.11
C ALA A 109 -10.41 -9.48 7.80
N PHE A 110 -10.07 -8.87 6.66
CA PHE A 110 -10.56 -9.31 5.34
C PHE A 110 -9.91 -10.62 4.89
N ALA A 111 -8.60 -10.78 5.10
CA ALA A 111 -7.88 -11.98 4.70
C ALA A 111 -8.35 -13.23 5.47
N GLN A 112 -8.68 -13.07 6.76
CA GLN A 112 -9.24 -14.16 7.59
C GLN A 112 -10.69 -14.52 7.22
N ALA A 113 -11.45 -13.58 6.67
CA ALA A 113 -12.85 -13.78 6.29
C ALA A 113 -13.03 -14.38 4.89
N ALA A 114 -11.99 -14.35 4.05
CA ALA A 114 -12.05 -14.91 2.70
C ALA A 114 -12.08 -16.45 2.75
N PRO A 115 -12.97 -17.12 1.99
CA PRO A 115 -12.92 -18.58 1.86
C PRO A 115 -11.59 -18.98 1.19
N ARG A 116 -10.88 -19.92 1.80
CA ARG A 116 -9.65 -20.52 1.26
C ARG A 116 -9.92 -21.33 0.00
#